data_AF-A0A2G9UGE1-F1
#
_entry.id   AF-A0A2G9UGE1-F1
#
_cell.length_a   1.000
_cell.length_b   1.000
_cell.length_c   1.000
_cell.angle_alpha   90.00
_cell.angle_beta   90.00
_cell.angle_gamma   90.00
#
_symmetry.space_group_name_H-M   'P 1'
#
loop_
_entity.id
_entity.type
_entity.pdbx_description
1 polymer ?
#
loop_
_entity_poly.entity_id
_entity_poly.type
_entity_poly.pdbx_seq_one_letter_code
_entity_poly.pdbx_strand_id
1 'polypeptide(L)'
;MHAIHKIDGPFKQKCDTVGNNMYQNRIIACLTPQNDEVEVGSKKEIDGWNYECIMKASGIISLKSRPSEKRTCSNGSKYGEEFITGNVFKLRCGAYGKQEFVGCVVDGILHKEGEIFK
;
A
#
# COMPACT_ATOMS: atom_id res chain seq x y z
N MET A 1 1.92 18.89 -27.85
CA MET A 1 2.90 19.44 -26.89
C MET A 1 3.36 18.27 -26.02
N HIS A 2 4.57 17.75 -26.24
CA HIS A 2 5.13 16.71 -25.38
C HIS A 2 5.76 17.39 -24.16
N ALA A 3 5.19 17.18 -22.97
CA ALA A 3 5.84 17.61 -21.74
C ALA A 3 7.13 16.80 -21.55
N ILE A 4 8.28 17.45 -21.62
CA ILE A 4 9.59 16.81 -21.37
C ILE A 4 9.67 16.55 -19.88
N HIS A 5 9.48 15.29 -19.48
CA HIS A 5 9.68 14.84 -18.10
C HIS A 5 10.83 13.82 -18.04
N LYS A 6 11.60 13.87 -16.95
CA LYS A 6 12.69 12.94 -16.67
C LYS A 6 12.34 12.10 -15.45
N ILE A 7 12.67 10.81 -15.49
CA ILE A 7 12.68 9.96 -14.30
C ILE A 7 14.12 9.94 -13.76
N ASP A 8 14.26 10.23 -12.47
CA ASP A 8 15.54 10.30 -11.78
C ASP A 8 15.38 9.63 -10.40
N GLY A 9 15.87 8.39 -10.29
CA GLY A 9 15.60 7.55 -9.13
C GLY A 9 14.10 7.36 -8.88
N PRO A 10 13.59 7.52 -7.65
CA PRO A 10 12.17 7.34 -7.32
C PRO A 10 11.31 8.57 -7.64
N PHE A 11 11.78 9.50 -8.48
CA PHE A 11 11.08 10.76 -8.74
C PHE A 11 10.88 11.02 -10.23
N LYS A 12 9.70 11.53 -10.58
CA LYS A 12 9.40 12.11 -11.88
C LYS A 12 9.53 13.63 -11.79
N GLN A 13 10.32 14.20 -12.68
CA GLN A 13 10.67 15.61 -12.72
C GLN A 13 10.22 16.24 -14.03
N LYS A 14 9.87 17.52 -14.01
CA LYS A 14 9.68 18.35 -15.20
C LYS A 14 10.49 19.64 -15.09
N CYS A 15 10.79 20.25 -16.23
CA CYS A 15 11.29 21.62 -16.28
C CYS A 15 10.10 22.59 -16.28
N ASP A 16 10.16 23.61 -15.44
CA ASP A 16 9.17 24.70 -15.37
C ASP A 16 9.86 26.06 -15.59
N THR A 17 9.15 27.00 -16.21
CA THR A 17 9.58 28.39 -16.36
C THR A 17 9.08 29.21 -15.15
N VAL A 18 9.99 29.93 -14.48
CA VAL A 18 9.71 30.66 -13.21
C VAL A 18 9.78 32.18 -13.37
N GLY A 19 9.75 32.67 -14.61
CA GLY A 19 9.90 34.08 -14.96
C GLY A 19 10.46 34.23 -16.37
N ASN A 20 10.85 35.45 -16.74
CA ASN A 20 11.49 35.68 -18.04
C ASN A 20 12.87 35.01 -18.06
N ASN A 21 13.01 33.97 -18.88
CA ASN A 21 14.25 33.21 -19.10
C ASN A 21 14.82 32.52 -17.84
N MET A 22 13.99 32.23 -16.84
CA MET A 22 14.35 31.43 -15.67
C MET A 22 13.71 30.05 -15.73
N TYR A 23 14.52 29.00 -15.57
CA TYR A 23 14.07 27.61 -15.62
C TYR A 23 14.44 26.90 -14.32
N GLN A 24 13.56 26.04 -13.82
CA GLN A 24 13.84 25.19 -12.67
C GLN A 24 13.35 23.76 -12.91
N ASN A 25 14.01 22.79 -12.27
CA ASN A 25 13.52 21.42 -12.20
C ASN A 25 12.56 21.29 -11.01
N ARG A 26 11.40 20.68 -11.26
CA ARG A 26 10.41 20.40 -10.23
C ARG A 26 10.04 18.93 -10.24
N ILE A 27 10.12 18.29 -9.07
CA ILE A 27 9.55 16.96 -8.89
C ILE A 27 8.03 17.10 -8.89
N ILE A 28 7.36 16.31 -9.72
CA ILE A 28 5.91 16.30 -9.90
C ILE A 28 5.24 15.05 -9.36
N ALA A 29 5.98 13.95 -9.27
CA ALA A 29 5.49 12.70 -8.68
C ALA A 29 6.63 11.90 -8.05
N CYS A 30 6.27 11.10 -7.05
CA CYS A 30 7.06 9.98 -6.57
C CYS A 30 6.69 8.72 -7.37
N LEU A 31 7.63 7.79 -7.51
CA LEU A 31 7.42 6.48 -8.12
C LEU A 31 7.40 5.40 -7.05
N THR A 32 6.40 4.51 -7.10
CA THR A 32 6.38 3.28 -6.28
C THR A 32 7.48 2.32 -6.74
N PRO A 33 7.79 1.25 -5.97
CA PRO A 33 8.69 0.19 -6.44
C PRO A 33 8.25 -0.47 -7.77
N GLN A 34 6.95 -0.38 -8.09
CA GLN A 34 6.35 -0.86 -9.34
C GLN A 34 6.32 0.21 -10.45
N ASN A 35 6.89 1.39 -10.21
CA ASN A 35 6.90 2.57 -11.09
C ASN A 35 5.54 3.25 -11.29
N ASP A 36 4.57 3.01 -10.42
CA ASP A 36 3.33 3.79 -10.42
C ASP A 36 3.58 5.21 -9.91
N GLU A 37 2.95 6.18 -10.56
CA GLU A 37 3.07 7.59 -10.20
C GLU A 37 2.11 7.96 -9.06
N VAL A 38 2.66 8.66 -8.07
CA VAL A 38 1.93 9.33 -6.98
C VAL A 38 2.32 10.80 -6.99
N GLU A 39 1.40 11.67 -7.39
CA GLU A 39 1.66 13.12 -7.52
C GLU A 39 2.10 13.74 -6.19
N VAL A 40 2.99 14.73 -6.25
CA VAL A 40 3.43 15.45 -5.05
C VAL A 40 2.25 16.12 -4.35
N GLY A 41 2.10 15.87 -3.05
CA GLY A 41 0.98 16.33 -2.22
C GLY A 41 -0.24 15.39 -2.24
N SER A 42 -0.20 14.31 -3.03
CA SER A 42 -1.32 13.38 -3.17
C SER A 42 -1.12 12.06 -2.42
N LYS A 43 -2.25 11.35 -2.26
CA LYS A 43 -2.34 9.98 -1.74
C LYS A 43 -2.97 9.09 -2.79
N LYS A 44 -2.48 7.86 -2.91
CA LYS A 44 -3.04 6.86 -3.84
C LYS A 44 -2.97 5.47 -3.24
N GLU A 45 -4.07 4.73 -3.31
CA GLU A 45 -4.06 3.30 -2.99
C GLU A 45 -3.68 2.51 -4.25
N ILE A 46 -2.63 1.71 -4.17
CA ILE A 46 -2.11 0.87 -5.25
C ILE A 46 -1.76 -0.48 -4.65
N ASP A 47 -2.33 -1.55 -5.22
CA ASP A 47 -2.03 -2.94 -4.84
C ASP A 47 -2.08 -3.22 -3.32
N GLY A 48 -3.13 -2.72 -2.65
CA GLY A 48 -3.31 -2.89 -1.21
C GLY A 48 -2.35 -2.06 -0.33
N TRP A 49 -1.69 -1.05 -0.90
CA TRP A 49 -0.87 -0.09 -0.18
C TRP A 49 -1.38 1.33 -0.39
N ASN A 50 -1.48 2.09 0.68
CA ASN A 50 -1.65 3.54 0.63
C ASN A 50 -0.29 4.21 0.52
N TYR A 51 -0.05 4.83 -0.63
CA TYR A 51 1.12 5.65 -0.89
C TYR A 51 0.80 7.13 -0.72
N GLU A 52 1.77 7.90 -0.24
CA GLU A 52 1.68 9.36 -0.09
C GLU A 52 3.00 10.00 -0.51
N CYS A 53 2.98 10.86 -1.52
CA CYS A 53 4.15 11.61 -1.94
C CYS A 53 4.14 12.98 -1.25
N ILE A 54 4.88 13.11 -0.15
CA ILE A 54 4.82 14.30 0.73
C ILE A 54 5.99 15.22 0.41
N MET A 55 5.69 16.52 0.23
CA MET A 55 6.69 17.59 0.33
C MET A 55 6.72 18.14 1.76
N LYS A 56 7.85 18.00 2.44
CA LYS A 56 8.06 18.60 3.77
C LYS A 56 8.31 20.10 3.62
N ALA A 57 8.10 20.87 4.71
CA ALA A 57 8.38 22.31 4.75
C ALA A 57 9.84 22.67 4.38
N SER A 58 10.78 21.73 4.58
CA SER A 58 12.18 21.87 4.17
C SER A 58 12.41 21.74 2.65
N GLY A 59 11.36 21.51 1.85
CA GLY A 59 11.45 21.25 0.42
C GLY A 59 11.80 19.81 0.05
N ILE A 60 12.09 18.94 1.03
CA ILE A 60 12.39 17.52 0.80
C ILE A 60 11.11 16.78 0.44
N ILE A 61 11.15 16.04 -0.66
CA ILE A 61 10.06 15.17 -1.10
C ILE A 61 10.37 13.72 -0.72
N SER A 62 9.36 13.02 -0.19
CA SER A 62 9.49 11.62 0.22
C SER A 62 8.20 10.85 -0.09
N LEU A 63 8.36 9.62 -0.60
CA LEU A 63 7.27 8.65 -0.69
C LEU A 63 7.12 7.93 0.64
N LYS A 64 5.94 7.97 1.23
CA LYS A 64 5.55 7.11 2.36
C LYS A 64 4.60 6.03 1.86
N SER A 65 4.69 4.85 2.46
CA SER A 65 3.77 3.75 2.21
C SER A 65 3.26 3.16 3.52
N ARG A 66 2.02 2.69 3.51
CA ARG A 66 1.42 1.90 4.59
C ARG A 66 0.43 0.90 4.00
N PRO A 67 0.22 -0.27 4.60
CA PRO A 67 -0.83 -1.19 4.18
C PRO A 67 -2.19 -0.47 4.10
N SER A 68 -3.01 -0.77 3.10
CA SER A 68 -4.42 -0.36 3.11
C SER A 68 -5.23 -1.24 4.06
N GLU A 69 -6.34 -0.71 4.56
CA GLU A 69 -7.19 -1.45 5.51
C GLU A 69 -7.64 -2.78 4.91
N LYS A 70 -7.93 -2.81 3.60
CA LYS A 70 -8.40 -3.99 2.87
C LYS A 70 -7.28 -4.75 2.15
N ARG A 71 -6.04 -4.59 2.60
CA ARG A 71 -4.91 -5.28 2.00
C ARG A 71 -5.04 -6.81 2.10
N THR A 72 -4.73 -7.49 1.00
CA THR A 72 -4.57 -8.95 0.94
C THR A 72 -3.50 -9.43 1.92
N CYS A 73 -3.77 -10.52 2.62
CA CYS A 73 -2.83 -11.12 3.56
C CYS A 73 -1.64 -11.77 2.85
N SER A 74 -0.54 -12.02 3.58
CA SER A 74 0.69 -12.59 3.02
C SER A 74 0.52 -13.97 2.37
N ASN A 75 -0.55 -14.70 2.72
CA ASN A 75 -0.92 -15.98 2.11
C ASN A 75 -1.77 -15.85 0.84
N GLY A 76 -2.05 -14.63 0.38
CA GLY A 76 -2.87 -14.36 -0.81
C GLY A 76 -4.38 -14.25 -0.56
N SER A 77 -4.85 -14.53 0.66
CA SER A 77 -6.27 -14.38 1.00
C SER A 77 -6.71 -12.92 1.01
N LYS A 78 -7.87 -12.65 0.40
CA LYS A 78 -8.45 -11.29 0.32
C LYS A 78 -8.96 -10.83 1.67
N TYR A 79 -9.08 -9.51 1.86
CA TYR A 79 -9.68 -8.95 3.08
C TYR A 79 -11.08 -9.54 3.36
N GLY A 80 -11.26 -10.02 4.59
CA GLY A 80 -12.47 -10.70 5.06
C GLY A 80 -12.55 -12.20 4.74
N GLU A 81 -11.66 -12.72 3.88
CA GLU A 81 -11.63 -14.15 3.52
C GLU A 81 -11.17 -15.00 4.71
N GLU A 82 -11.88 -16.11 4.94
CA GLU A 82 -11.52 -17.10 5.94
C GLU A 82 -10.84 -18.31 5.29
N PHE A 83 -9.83 -18.85 5.94
CA PHE A 83 -9.05 -19.98 5.43
C PHE A 83 -8.57 -20.88 6.57
N ILE A 84 -8.30 -22.14 6.24
CA ILE A 84 -7.77 -23.13 7.18
C ILE A 84 -6.25 -23.26 6.96
N THR A 85 -5.48 -23.16 8.04
CA THR A 85 -4.05 -23.46 8.05
C THR A 85 -3.74 -24.58 9.03
N GLY A 86 -2.71 -25.37 8.75
CA GLY A 86 -2.31 -26.50 9.61
C GLY A 86 -3.42 -27.55 9.81
N ASN A 87 -4.36 -27.65 8.86
CA ASN A 87 -5.54 -28.52 8.85
C ASN A 87 -6.61 -28.27 9.93
N VAL A 88 -6.33 -27.46 10.94
CA VAL A 88 -7.26 -27.25 12.07
C VAL A 88 -7.50 -25.79 12.40
N PHE A 89 -6.62 -24.85 12.06
CA PHE A 89 -6.79 -23.46 12.49
C PHE A 89 -7.53 -22.65 11.43
N LYS A 90 -8.70 -22.13 11.78
CA LYS A 90 -9.44 -21.19 10.95
C LYS A 90 -9.00 -19.78 11.29
N LEU A 91 -8.51 -19.08 10.27
CA LEU A 91 -8.08 -17.69 10.32
C LEU A 91 -8.96 -16.87 9.38
N ARG A 92 -9.00 -15.56 9.59
CA ARG A 92 -9.57 -14.57 8.68
C ARG A 92 -8.48 -13.58 8.28
N CYS A 93 -8.47 -13.15 7.02
CA CYS A 93 -7.67 -12.01 6.64
C CYS A 93 -8.34 -10.73 7.13
N GLY A 94 -7.77 -10.14 8.18
CA GLY A 94 -8.23 -8.92 8.82
C GLY A 94 -7.60 -7.65 8.25
N ALA A 95 -7.79 -6.56 8.98
CA ALA A 95 -7.37 -5.24 8.54
C ALA A 95 -5.85 -5.16 8.34
N TYR A 96 -5.43 -4.37 7.36
CA TYR A 96 -4.01 -4.11 7.06
C TYR A 96 -3.22 -5.36 6.65
N GLY A 97 -3.89 -6.41 6.19
CA GLY A 97 -3.29 -7.68 5.78
C GLY A 97 -2.82 -8.55 6.95
N LYS A 98 -3.41 -8.37 8.14
CA LYS A 98 -3.12 -9.18 9.32
C LYS A 98 -4.02 -10.42 9.35
N GLN A 99 -3.45 -11.57 9.66
CA GLN A 99 -4.24 -12.78 9.89
C GLN A 99 -4.79 -12.78 11.32
N GLU A 100 -6.10 -12.92 11.44
CA GLU A 100 -6.85 -12.91 12.71
C GLU A 100 -7.35 -14.32 13.00
N PHE A 101 -7.17 -14.78 14.24
CA PHE A 101 -7.68 -16.08 14.68
C PHE A 101 -9.21 -16.06 14.79
N VAL A 102 -9.86 -17.06 14.17
CA VAL A 102 -11.31 -17.24 14.24
C VAL A 102 -11.64 -18.40 15.18
N GLY A 103 -10.89 -19.50 15.09
CA GLY A 103 -11.13 -20.70 15.88
C GLY A 103 -10.44 -21.94 15.31
N CYS A 104 -10.78 -23.10 15.85
CA CYS A 104 -10.33 -24.40 15.39
C CYS A 104 -11.46 -25.15 14.68
N VAL A 105 -11.16 -25.88 13.61
CA VAL A 105 -12.08 -26.79 12.93
C VAL A 105 -11.69 -28.21 13.28
N VAL A 106 -12.55 -28.90 14.03
CA VAL A 106 -12.37 -30.30 14.44
C VAL A 106 -13.62 -31.07 14.01
N ASP A 107 -13.45 -32.17 13.28
CA ASP A 107 -14.55 -32.98 12.73
C ASP A 107 -15.59 -32.17 11.93
N GLY A 108 -15.14 -31.10 11.27
CA GLY A 108 -15.98 -30.19 10.48
C GLY A 108 -16.72 -29.13 11.29
N ILE A 109 -16.55 -29.10 12.63
CA ILE A 109 -17.18 -28.15 13.53
C ILE A 109 -16.19 -27.04 13.88
N LEU A 110 -16.63 -25.78 13.78
CA LEU A 110 -15.86 -24.62 14.22
C LEU A 110 -16.04 -24.40 15.73
N HIS A 111 -14.93 -24.42 16.45
CA HIS A 111 -14.82 -24.06 17.85
C HIS A 111 -14.09 -22.73 17.96
N LYS A 112 -14.72 -21.71 18.55
CA LYS A 112 -14.12 -20.40 18.76
C LYS A 112 -13.03 -20.45 19.85
N GLU A 113 -12.25 -19.38 19.93
CA GLU A 113 -11.27 -19.21 21.00
C GLU A 113 -11.91 -19.41 22.38
N GLY A 114 -11.34 -20.33 23.17
CA GLY A 114 -11.80 -20.66 24.52
C GLY A 114 -12.87 -21.76 24.61
N GLU A 115 -13.40 -22.26 23.50
CA GLU A 115 -14.34 -23.39 23.51
C GLU A 115 -13.61 -24.73 23.66
N ILE A 116 -14.16 -25.63 24.49
CA ILE A 116 -13.64 -27.00 24.66
C ILE A 116 -14.25 -27.88 23.56
N PHE A 117 -13.41 -28.69 22.90
CA PHE A 117 -13.86 -29.74 21.98
C PHE A 117 -14.72 -30.75 22.76
N LYS A 118 -15.97 -30.93 22.36
CA LYS A 118 -16.92 -31.86 22.97
C LYS A 118 -17.24 -32.99 22.02
#